data_AF-A0A7C3ITI7-F1
#
_entry.id   AF-A0A7C3ITI7-F1
#
_cell.length_a   1.000
_cell.length_b   1.000
_cell.length_c   1.000
_cell.angle_alpha   90.00
_cell.angle_beta   90.00
_cell.angle_gamma   90.00
#
_symmetry.space_group_name_H-M   'P 1'
#
loop_
_entity.id
_entity.type
_entity.pdbx_description
1 polymer ?
#
loop_
_entity_poly.entity_id
_entity_poly.type
_entity_poly.pdbx_seq_one_letter_code
_entity_poly.pdbx_strand_id
1 'polypeptide(L)' 'MAKCPKCGMEVAKPTKTWKLAPKGKKAITIGLYKCAGCGAFFRAAMK' A
#
# COMPACT_ATOMS: atom_id res chain seq x y z
N MET A 1 -4.16 -8.01 2.34
CA MET A 1 -2.76 -7.81 2.77
C MET A 1 -1.93 -7.34 1.58
N ALA A 2 -0.92 -6.51 1.81
CA ALA A 2 -0.04 -6.00 0.76
C ALA A 2 1.31 -6.70 0.82
N LYS A 3 1.76 -7.27 -0.30
CA LYS A 3 3.05 -7.95 -0.40
C LYS A 3 4.18 -6.94 -0.58
N CYS A 4 5.21 -7.02 0.25
CA CYS A 4 6.38 -6.19 0.14
C CYS A 4 7.15 -6.53 -1.15
N PRO A 5 7.41 -5.58 -2.05
CA PRO A 5 8.12 -5.84 -3.32
C PRO A 5 9.62 -6.12 -3.13
N LYS A 6 10.17 -5.85 -1.94
CA LYS A 6 11.60 -6.03 -1.64
C LYS A 6 11.92 -7.42 -1.09
N CYS A 7 11.13 -7.90 -0.13
CA CYS A 7 11.40 -9.15 0.58
C CYS A 7 10.26 -10.18 0.49
N GLY A 8 9.15 -9.84 -0.16
CA GLY A 8 8.02 -10.75 -0.33
C GLY A 8 7.12 -10.94 0.91
N MET A 9 7.46 -10.34 2.05
CA MET A 9 6.64 -10.42 3.27
C MET A 9 5.27 -9.75 3.09
N GLU A 10 4.23 -10.34 3.66
CA GLU A 10 2.88 -9.79 3.66
C GLU A 10 2.67 -8.81 4.83
N VAL A 11 2.17 -7.63 4.52
CA VAL A 11 1.88 -6.59 5.51
C VAL A 11 0.37 -6.31 5.52
N ALA A 12 -0.27 -6.53 6.67
CA ALA A 12 -1.71 -6.39 6.80
C ALA A 12 -2.17 -4.92 6.91
N LYS A 13 -1.51 -4.14 7.78
CA LYS A 13 -1.95 -2.78 8.13
C LYS A 13 -1.12 -1.71 7.40
N PRO A 14 -1.75 -0.78 6.68
CA PRO A 14 -1.07 0.41 6.18
C PRO A 14 -0.77 1.38 7.33
N THR A 15 0.34 2.10 7.22
CA THR A 15 0.71 3.22 8.08
C THR A 15 -0.12 4.47 7.77
N LYS A 16 -0.46 4.69 6.50
CA LYS A 16 -1.31 5.81 6.06
C LYS A 16 -2.13 5.40 4.84
N THR A 17 -3.34 5.92 4.73
CA THR A 17 -4.23 5.65 3.61
C THR A 17 -4.73 6.96 2.99
N TRP A 18 -4.86 7.02 1.66
CA TRP A 18 -5.48 8.14 0.97
C TRP A 18 -6.21 7.67 -0.28
N LYS A 19 -7.22 8.44 -0.70
CA LYS A 19 -7.99 8.18 -1.91
C LYS A 19 -7.41 8.97 -3.07
N LEU A 20 -7.08 8.29 -4.16
CA LEU A 20 -6.72 8.88 -5.44
C LEU A 20 -7.96 8.86 -6.34
N ALA A 21 -8.56 10.02 -6.60
CA ALA A 21 -9.79 10.15 -7.38
C ALA A 21 -9.61 11.14 -8.55
N PRO A 22 -9.01 10.72 -9.67
CA PRO A 22 -8.90 11.56 -10.86
C PRO A 22 -10.26 11.75 -11.53
N LYS A 23 -10.50 12.93 -12.11
CA LYS A 23 -11.72 13.22 -12.87
C LYS A 23 -11.82 12.30 -14.09
N GLY A 24 -12.93 11.59 -14.24
CA GLY A 24 -13.17 10.66 -15.35
C GLY A 24 -12.50 9.28 -15.21
N LYS A 25 -11.87 8.96 -14.07
CA LYS A 25 -11.32 7.62 -13.79
C LYS A 25 -11.87 7.04 -12.49
N LYS A 26 -11.83 5.72 -12.35
CA LYS A 26 -12.22 5.04 -11.11
C LYS A 26 -11.29 5.44 -9.98
N ALA A 27 -11.87 5.85 -8.85
CA ALA A 27 -11.10 6.18 -7.66
C ALA A 27 -10.47 4.92 -7.05
N ILE A 28 -9.23 5.04 -6.56
CA ILE A 28 -8.47 3.95 -5.95
C ILE A 28 -7.99 4.43 -4.58
N THR A 29 -8.13 3.58 -3.56
CA THR A 29 -7.54 3.83 -2.24
C THR A 29 -6.13 3.26 -2.22
N ILE A 30 -5.15 4.08 -1.85
CA ILE A 30 -3.75 3.68 -1.73
C ILE A 30 -3.38 3.65 -0.25
N GLY A 31 -2.72 2.58 0.17
CA GLY A 31 -2.06 2.46 1.46
C GLY A 31 -0.54 2.60 1.32
N LEU A 32 0.08 3.35 2.23
CA LEU A 32 1.52 3.30 2.50
C LEU A 32 1.75 2.28 3.60
N TYR A 33 2.65 1.33 3.39
CA TYR A 33 2.99 0.25 4.30
C TYR A 33 4.47 0.36 4.70
N LYS A 34 4.77 0.01 5.96
CA LYS A 34 6.13 -0.23 6.44
C LYS A 34 6.33 -1.74 6.57
N CYS A 35 7.31 -2.29 5.86
CA CYS A 35 7.64 -3.70 5.98
C CYS A 35 8.36 -3.98 7.30
N ALA A 36 7.86 -4.94 8.09
CA ALA A 36 8.52 -5.36 9.33
C ALA A 36 9.79 -6.20 9.06
N GLY A 37 9.86 -6.92 7.94
CA GLY A 37 10.99 -7.78 7.59
C GLY A 37 12.23 -7.03 7.13
N CYS A 38 12.08 -6.02 6.26
CA CYS A 38 13.22 -5.27 5.70
C CYS A 38 13.18 -3.76 5.99
N GLY A 39 12.21 -3.28 6.76
CA GLY A 39 12.07 -1.86 7.12
C GLY A 39 11.61 -0.93 5.98
N ALA A 40 11.54 -1.43 4.74
CA ALA A 40 11.21 -0.61 3.58
C ALA A 40 9.77 -0.10 3.60
N PHE A 41 9.59 1.14 3.14
CA PHE A 41 8.28 1.70 2.86
C PHE A 41 7.86 1.41 1.43
N PHE A 42 6.59 1.03 1.23
CA PHE A 42 6.03 0.78 -0.10
C PHE A 42 4.56 1.16 -0.16
N ARG A 43 4.07 1.44 -1.37
CA ARG A 43 2.66 1.79 -1.61
C ARG A 43 1.96 0.61 -2.30
N ALA A 44 0.74 0.32 -1.89
CA ALA A 44 -0.10 -0.67 -2.55
C ALA A 44 -1.55 -0.18 -2.60
N ALA A 45 -2.26 -0.56 -3.67
CA ALA A 45 -3.70 -0.33 -3.74
C ALA A 45 -4.39 -1.20 -2.68
N MET A 46 -5.27 -0.57 -1.91
CA MET A 46 -6.16 -1.26 -1.00
C MET A 46 -7.34 -1.75 -1.83
N LYS A 47 -7.50 -3.08 -1.90
CA LYS A 47 -8.71 -3.72 -2.43
C LYS A 47 -9.71 -3.90 -1.30
#